data_AF-A0A699J0I9-F1
#
_entry.id   AF-A0A699J0I9-F1
#
_cell.length_a   1.000
_cell.length_b   1.000
_cell.length_c   1.000
_cell.angle_alpha   90.00
_cell.angle_beta   90.00
_cell.angle_gamma   90.00
#
_symmetry.space_group_name_H-M   'P 1'
#
loop_
_entity.id
_entity.type
_entity.pdbx_description
1 polymer ?
#
loop_
_entity_poly.entity_id
_entity_poly.type
_entity_poly.pdbx_seq_one_letter_code
_entity_poly.pdbx_strand_id
1 'polypeptide(L)'
;MPTLADKAILSGAENRLPILEKDMYDSWKIRMELYMMNRQHGRMILESVENGPLVWPSIEENRVTRPKKYFELSTTEAIKADCDIKATNIILQGLPTEVYALVSNHKFAKELWERIQLLMHGTSLTKQERECKLYDEFDKFAYKKEESLREFYFRFSLLLNDMNIYNMKLEQF
;
A
#
# COMPACT_ATOMS: atom_id res chain seq x y z
N MET A 1 -11.14 20.59 13.75
CA MET A 1 -10.07 19.61 13.43
C MET A 1 -10.55 18.27 13.94
N PRO A 2 -10.53 17.19 13.14
CA PRO A 2 -10.86 15.86 13.65
C PRO A 2 -9.83 15.43 14.69
N THR A 3 -10.29 14.77 15.75
CA THR A 3 -9.43 14.33 16.85
C THR A 3 -8.62 13.09 16.45
N LEU A 4 -7.49 12.84 17.12
CA LEU A 4 -6.67 11.64 16.88
C LEU A 4 -7.46 10.34 17.14
N ALA A 5 -8.50 10.40 17.97
CA ALA A 5 -9.44 9.29 18.20
C ALA A 5 -10.28 8.96 16.95
N ASP A 6 -10.61 9.97 16.12
CA ASP A 6 -11.29 9.75 14.83
C ASP A 6 -10.39 8.98 13.84
N LYS A 7 -9.06 9.03 14.03
CA LYS A 7 -8.09 8.24 13.25
C LYS A 7 -7.97 6.79 13.72
N ALA A 8 -8.24 6.51 15.00
CA ALA A 8 -8.10 5.17 15.59
C ALA A 8 -9.32 4.26 15.35
N ILE A 9 -10.51 4.83 15.06
CA ILE A 9 -11.76 4.08 14.85
C ILE A 9 -11.87 3.48 13.42
N LEU A 10 -10.93 3.79 12.51
CA LEU A 10 -10.96 3.33 11.12
C LEU A 10 -10.49 1.87 10.90
N SER A 11 -10.18 1.12 11.96
CA SER A 11 -9.79 -0.30 11.87
C SER A 11 -10.97 -1.28 11.70
N GLY A 12 -12.22 -0.80 11.74
CA GLY A 12 -13.42 -1.64 11.90
C GLY A 12 -14.20 -2.04 10.63
N ALA A 13 -13.71 -1.79 9.41
CA ALA A 13 -14.41 -2.29 8.21
C ALA A 13 -13.40 -2.91 7.23
N GLU A 14 -13.23 -4.24 7.31
CA GLU A 14 -12.41 -5.06 6.39
C GLU A 14 -12.78 -4.88 4.89
N ASN A 15 -13.87 -4.17 4.60
CA ASN A 15 -14.37 -3.86 3.26
C ASN A 15 -14.13 -2.43 2.78
N ARG A 16 -13.64 -1.52 3.64
CA ARG A 16 -13.38 -0.13 3.23
C ARG A 16 -12.01 -0.03 2.56
N LEU A 17 -11.98 0.57 1.38
CA LEU A 17 -10.73 0.82 0.67
C LEU A 17 -9.82 1.76 1.49
N PRO A 18 -8.55 1.40 1.76
CA PRO A 18 -7.62 2.25 2.48
C PRO A 18 -7.14 3.39 1.58
N ILE A 19 -7.25 4.62 2.09
CA ILE A 19 -6.70 5.81 1.43
C ILE A 19 -5.29 6.06 1.95
N LEU A 20 -4.35 6.36 1.05
CA LEU A 20 -2.96 6.65 1.39
C LEU A 20 -2.86 7.99 2.13
N GLU A 21 -2.21 7.98 3.29
CA GLU A 21 -1.86 9.19 4.04
C GLU A 21 -0.33 9.37 4.00
N LYS A 22 0.12 10.64 3.97
CA LYS A 22 1.52 11.05 3.72
C LYS A 22 2.55 10.30 4.60
N ASP A 23 2.17 9.99 5.83
CA ASP A 23 3.09 9.49 6.85
C ASP A 23 2.83 8.00 7.18
N MET A 24 1.82 7.40 6.54
CA MET A 24 1.29 6.08 6.90
C MET A 24 1.43 5.08 5.76
N TYR A 25 2.46 5.22 4.92
CA TYR A 25 2.64 4.35 3.74
C TYR A 25 2.72 2.86 4.12
N ASP A 26 3.52 2.50 5.13
CA ASP A 26 3.69 1.09 5.51
C ASP A 26 2.36 0.49 6.01
N SER A 27 1.59 1.26 6.79
CA SER A 27 0.24 0.88 7.23
C SER A 27 -0.75 0.81 6.05
N TRP A 28 -0.68 1.74 5.11
CA TRP A 28 -1.52 1.74 3.91
C TRP A 28 -1.22 0.53 3.04
N LYS A 29 0.06 0.21 2.84
CA LYS A 29 0.53 -0.93 2.05
C LYS A 29 -0.06 -2.24 2.58
N ILE A 30 0.11 -2.51 3.87
CA ILE A 30 -0.41 -3.72 4.51
C ILE A 30 -1.93 -3.80 4.38
N ARG A 31 -2.65 -2.70 4.66
CA ARG A 31 -4.12 -2.66 4.53
C ARG A 31 -4.58 -2.85 3.10
N MET A 32 -3.85 -2.31 2.13
CA MET A 32 -4.18 -2.40 0.71
C MET A 32 -3.97 -3.82 0.17
N GLU A 33 -2.87 -4.48 0.55
CA GLU A 33 -2.61 -5.89 0.22
C GLU A 33 -3.70 -6.81 0.81
N LEU A 34 -4.07 -6.63 2.08
CA LEU A 34 -5.17 -7.36 2.71
C LEU A 34 -6.51 -7.10 2.03
N TYR A 35 -6.79 -5.84 1.69
CA TYR A 35 -8.00 -5.47 0.96
C TYR A 35 -8.08 -6.16 -0.40
N MET A 36 -6.98 -6.23 -1.16
CA MET A 36 -6.90 -6.94 -2.43
C MET A 36 -7.12 -8.45 -2.25
N MET A 37 -6.47 -9.07 -1.25
CA MET A 37 -6.62 -10.48 -0.93
C MET A 37 -8.07 -10.86 -0.58
N ASN A 38 -8.81 -9.96 0.07
CA ASN A 38 -10.22 -10.17 0.45
C ASN A 38 -11.19 -10.02 -0.74
N ARG A 39 -10.72 -9.68 -1.95
CA ARG A 39 -11.56 -9.63 -3.15
C ARG A 39 -11.64 -10.99 -3.83
N GLN A 40 -12.69 -11.20 -4.63
CA GLN A 40 -12.74 -12.33 -5.56
C GLN A 40 -11.50 -12.31 -6.46
N HIS A 41 -10.84 -13.46 -6.57
CA HIS A 41 -9.53 -13.65 -7.22
C HIS A 41 -8.39 -12.85 -6.57
N GLY A 42 -8.48 -12.57 -5.25
CA GLY A 42 -7.55 -11.71 -4.53
C GLY A 42 -6.06 -12.07 -4.69
N ARG A 43 -5.73 -13.37 -4.75
CA ARG A 43 -4.37 -13.82 -5.06
C ARG A 43 -3.90 -13.31 -6.44
N MET A 44 -4.73 -13.46 -7.47
CA MET A 44 -4.39 -13.02 -8.83
C MET A 44 -4.29 -11.50 -8.92
N ILE A 45 -5.13 -10.77 -8.18
CA ILE A 45 -5.05 -9.31 -8.07
C ILE A 45 -3.70 -8.88 -7.47
N LEU A 46 -3.26 -9.55 -6.40
CA LEU A 46 -1.97 -9.26 -5.78
C LEU A 46 -0.80 -9.63 -6.71
N GLU A 47 -0.88 -10.76 -7.41
CA GLU A 47 0.12 -11.16 -8.40
C GLU A 47 0.28 -10.13 -9.53
N SER A 48 -0.79 -9.42 -9.93
CA SER A 48 -0.72 -8.33 -10.91
C SER A 48 0.11 -7.13 -10.40
N VAL A 49 0.13 -6.90 -9.09
CA VAL A 49 0.94 -5.85 -8.44
C VAL A 49 2.40 -6.27 -8.35
N GLU A 50 2.66 -7.53 -8.01
CA GLU A 50 4.02 -8.06 -7.80
C GLU A 50 4.74 -8.35 -9.13
N ASN A 51 4.04 -9.02 -10.04
CA ASN A 51 4.66 -9.58 -11.26
C ASN A 51 4.40 -8.70 -12.48
N GLY A 52 3.34 -7.90 -12.46
CA GLY A 52 2.91 -7.08 -13.58
C GLY A 52 1.77 -7.73 -14.37
N PRO A 53 1.30 -7.06 -15.43
CA PRO A 53 0.11 -7.49 -16.17
C PRO A 53 0.34 -8.81 -16.92
N LEU A 54 -0.76 -9.43 -17.34
CA LEU A 54 -0.76 -10.52 -18.29
C LEU A 54 0.04 -10.14 -19.54
N VAL A 55 1.04 -10.95 -19.86
CA VAL A 55 1.66 -10.96 -21.19
C VAL A 55 0.66 -11.58 -22.15
N TRP A 56 0.15 -10.78 -23.08
CA TRP A 56 -0.88 -11.24 -24.00
C TRP A 56 -0.37 -12.43 -24.84
N PRO A 57 -1.07 -13.58 -24.80
CA PRO A 57 -0.70 -14.73 -25.62
C PRO A 57 -0.87 -14.40 -27.10
N SER A 58 -0.14 -15.11 -27.96
CA SER A 58 -0.21 -14.94 -29.42
C SER A 58 -0.88 -16.13 -30.09
N ILE A 59 -1.45 -15.89 -31.27
CA ILE A 59 -1.96 -16.91 -32.19
C ILE A 59 -1.35 -16.71 -33.57
N GLU A 60 -1.06 -17.80 -34.26
CA GLU A 60 -0.62 -17.78 -35.66
C GLU A 60 -1.84 -17.88 -36.58
N GLU A 61 -2.05 -16.88 -37.41
CA GLU A 61 -3.13 -16.83 -38.39
C GLU A 61 -2.52 -16.45 -39.74
N ASN A 62 -2.67 -17.32 -40.75
CA ASN A 62 -2.11 -17.11 -42.09
C ASN A 62 -0.59 -16.83 -42.12
N ARG A 63 0.20 -17.56 -41.31
CA ARG A 63 1.66 -17.36 -41.13
C ARG A 63 2.06 -16.00 -40.54
N VAL A 64 1.11 -15.27 -39.96
CA VAL A 64 1.36 -14.03 -39.22
C VAL A 64 1.02 -14.26 -37.75
N THR A 65 1.98 -13.99 -36.88
CA THR A 65 1.76 -14.04 -35.43
C THR A 65 1.17 -12.72 -34.96
N ARG A 66 0.00 -12.77 -34.31
CA ARG A 66 -0.61 -11.61 -33.66
C ARG A 66 -0.99 -11.93 -32.21
N PRO A 67 -1.06 -10.94 -31.32
CA PRO A 67 -1.67 -11.11 -30.01
C PRO A 67 -3.13 -11.58 -30.14
N LYS A 68 -3.54 -12.45 -29.22
CA LYS A 68 -4.94 -12.83 -29.06
C LYS A 68 -5.78 -11.61 -28.66
N LYS A 69 -7.01 -11.57 -29.13
CA LYS A 69 -8.05 -10.68 -28.62
C LYS A 69 -8.64 -11.25 -27.34
N TYR A 70 -9.32 -10.43 -26.56
CA TYR A 70 -9.88 -10.85 -25.26
C TYR A 70 -10.79 -12.09 -25.36
N PHE A 71 -11.66 -12.14 -26.37
CA PHE A 71 -12.56 -13.29 -26.57
C PHE A 71 -11.86 -14.57 -27.06
N GLU A 72 -10.59 -14.48 -27.47
CA GLU A 72 -9.75 -15.63 -27.86
C GLU A 72 -8.95 -16.19 -26.68
N LEU A 73 -9.00 -15.51 -25.52
CA LEU A 73 -8.34 -15.94 -24.29
C LEU A 73 -9.03 -17.17 -23.71
N SER A 74 -8.23 -18.04 -23.11
CA SER A 74 -8.76 -19.05 -22.19
C SER A 74 -9.41 -18.40 -20.98
N THR A 75 -10.27 -19.13 -20.28
CA THR A 75 -10.95 -18.64 -19.07
C THR A 75 -9.96 -18.09 -18.04
N THR A 76 -8.83 -18.76 -17.83
CA THR A 76 -7.81 -18.33 -16.85
C THR A 76 -7.10 -17.05 -17.28
N GLU A 77 -6.76 -16.92 -18.58
CA GLU A 77 -6.15 -15.70 -19.13
C GLU A 77 -7.10 -14.50 -19.05
N ALA A 78 -8.38 -14.70 -19.36
CA ALA A 78 -9.40 -13.67 -19.23
C ALA A 78 -9.55 -13.20 -17.77
N ILE A 79 -9.64 -14.14 -16.82
CA ILE A 79 -9.68 -13.82 -15.38
C ILE A 79 -8.45 -13.01 -14.97
N LYS A 80 -7.25 -13.37 -15.47
CA LYS A 80 -6.03 -12.64 -15.15
C LYS A 80 -6.05 -11.22 -15.71
N ALA A 81 -6.45 -11.04 -16.97
CA ALA A 81 -6.58 -9.71 -17.57
C ALA A 81 -7.60 -8.83 -16.80
N ASP A 82 -8.70 -9.42 -16.34
CA ASP A 82 -9.68 -8.71 -15.50
C ASP A 82 -9.10 -8.34 -14.12
N CYS A 83 -8.31 -9.24 -13.53
CA CYS A 83 -7.61 -8.99 -12.27
C CYS A 83 -6.57 -7.87 -12.41
N ASP A 84 -5.86 -7.77 -13.53
CA ASP A 84 -4.91 -6.69 -13.80
C ASP A 84 -5.61 -5.33 -13.78
N ILE A 85 -6.75 -5.23 -14.48
CA ILE A 85 -7.58 -4.01 -14.50
C ILE A 85 -8.09 -3.69 -13.09
N LYS A 86 -8.54 -4.72 -12.36
CA LYS A 86 -9.05 -4.57 -10.99
C LYS A 86 -7.97 -4.11 -10.02
N ALA A 87 -6.75 -4.64 -10.11
CA ALA A 87 -5.61 -4.22 -9.32
C ALA A 87 -5.28 -2.74 -9.57
N THR A 88 -5.21 -2.33 -10.84
CA THR A 88 -4.99 -0.93 -11.23
C THR A 88 -6.06 -0.01 -10.64
N ASN A 89 -7.34 -0.38 -10.78
CA ASN A 89 -8.45 0.40 -10.25
C ASN A 89 -8.42 0.53 -8.72
N ILE A 90 -8.12 -0.57 -8.01
CA ILE A 90 -8.00 -0.57 -6.54
C ILE A 90 -6.89 0.38 -6.09
N ILE A 91 -5.71 0.31 -6.73
CA ILE A 91 -4.58 1.19 -6.39
C ILE A 91 -5.00 2.64 -6.59
N LEU A 92 -5.50 3.01 -7.78
CA LEU A 92 -5.84 4.40 -8.11
C LEU A 92 -6.91 4.99 -7.18
N GLN A 93 -7.92 4.23 -6.79
CA GLN A 93 -8.96 4.67 -5.86
C GLN A 93 -8.43 4.85 -4.42
N GLY A 94 -7.32 4.18 -4.09
CA GLY A 94 -6.65 4.30 -2.80
C GLY A 94 -5.75 5.53 -2.66
N LEU A 95 -5.66 6.39 -3.68
CA LEU A 95 -4.74 7.52 -3.70
C LEU A 95 -5.43 8.86 -3.44
N PRO A 96 -4.78 9.76 -2.67
CA PRO A 96 -5.06 11.19 -2.70
C PRO A 96 -4.86 11.77 -4.10
N THR A 97 -5.58 12.85 -4.40
CA THR A 97 -5.55 13.52 -5.70
C THR A 97 -4.14 13.96 -6.11
N GLU A 98 -3.32 14.42 -5.15
CA GLU A 98 -1.95 14.85 -5.39
C GLU A 98 -1.05 13.70 -5.82
N VAL A 99 -1.17 12.54 -5.16
CA VAL A 99 -0.39 11.34 -5.50
C VAL A 99 -0.88 10.78 -6.84
N TYR A 100 -2.19 10.75 -7.07
CA TYR A 100 -2.78 10.32 -8.33
C TYR A 100 -2.18 11.09 -9.53
N ALA A 101 -2.14 12.43 -9.44
CA ALA A 101 -1.60 13.27 -10.51
C ALA A 101 -0.11 12.99 -10.82
N LEU A 102 0.66 12.52 -9.83
CA LEU A 102 2.08 12.19 -10.00
C LEU A 102 2.33 10.81 -10.62
N VAL A 103 1.34 9.91 -10.54
CA VAL A 103 1.47 8.53 -11.03
C VAL A 103 0.60 8.23 -12.25
N SER A 104 -0.31 9.13 -12.63
CA SER A 104 -1.34 8.94 -13.67
C SER A 104 -0.82 8.60 -15.07
N ASN A 105 0.48 8.78 -15.34
CA ASN A 105 1.10 8.41 -16.61
C ASN A 105 1.44 6.91 -16.73
N HIS A 106 1.34 6.16 -15.64
CA HIS A 106 1.58 4.71 -15.61
C HIS A 106 0.28 3.95 -15.80
N LYS A 107 0.36 2.80 -16.49
CA LYS A 107 -0.83 2.09 -16.96
C LYS A 107 -1.15 0.85 -16.13
N PHE A 108 -0.13 0.24 -15.53
CA PHE A 108 -0.26 -1.05 -14.89
C PHE A 108 -0.11 -0.96 -13.38
N ALA A 109 -0.81 -1.84 -12.67
CA ALA A 109 -0.83 -1.92 -11.22
C ALA A 109 0.58 -1.94 -10.61
N LYS A 110 1.48 -2.77 -11.18
CA LYS A 110 2.89 -2.85 -10.75
C LYS A 110 3.64 -1.54 -10.89
N GLU A 111 3.57 -0.89 -12.05
CA GLU A 111 4.25 0.39 -12.29
C GLU A 111 3.74 1.48 -11.33
N LEU A 112 2.42 1.54 -11.13
CA LEU A 112 1.80 2.45 -10.18
C LEU A 112 2.31 2.18 -8.76
N TRP A 113 2.31 0.92 -8.34
CA TRP A 113 2.74 0.50 -7.01
C TRP A 113 4.20 0.85 -6.73
N GLU A 114 5.11 0.52 -7.65
CA GLU A 114 6.53 0.85 -7.56
C GLU A 114 6.75 2.37 -7.53
N ARG A 115 6.00 3.13 -8.34
CA ARG A 115 6.08 4.59 -8.35
C ARG A 115 5.58 5.21 -7.04
N ILE A 116 4.47 4.73 -6.49
CA ILE A 116 3.96 5.18 -5.18
C ILE A 116 4.99 4.89 -4.10
N GLN A 117 5.55 3.68 -4.09
CA GLN A 117 6.60 3.31 -3.13
C GLN A 117 7.79 4.28 -3.21
N LEU A 118 8.24 4.62 -4.42
CA LEU A 118 9.31 5.59 -4.63
C LEU A 118 8.93 7.01 -4.16
N LEU A 119 7.71 7.47 -4.45
CA LEU A 119 7.23 8.81 -4.04
C LEU A 119 7.13 8.94 -2.52
N MET A 120 6.57 7.93 -1.85
CA MET A 120 6.34 7.94 -0.42
C MET A 120 7.63 7.77 0.37
N HIS A 121 8.62 7.09 -0.21
CA HIS A 121 9.92 6.87 0.42
C HIS A 121 10.98 7.90 -0.01
N GLY A 122 10.67 8.76 -1.00
CA GLY A 122 11.61 9.70 -1.62
C GLY A 122 12.76 9.00 -2.33
N THR A 123 13.83 9.74 -2.67
CA THR A 123 15.17 9.14 -2.79
C THR A 123 15.54 8.62 -1.41
N SER A 124 15.10 7.39 -1.13
CA SER A 124 15.26 6.64 0.12
C SER A 124 15.71 7.51 1.31
N LEU A 125 14.76 7.97 2.12
CA LEU A 125 15.11 8.11 3.53
C LEU A 125 15.52 6.70 3.96
N THR A 126 16.81 6.47 4.18
CA THR A 126 17.36 5.15 4.44
C THR A 126 16.64 4.56 5.65
N LYS A 127 16.57 3.22 5.72
CA LYS A 127 16.07 2.53 6.92
C LYS A 127 16.65 3.16 8.20
N GLN A 128 17.95 3.48 8.16
CA GLN A 128 18.68 4.13 9.24
C GLN A 128 18.15 5.52 9.62
N GLU A 129 17.82 6.38 8.67
CA GLU A 129 17.27 7.70 8.97
C GLU A 129 15.85 7.63 9.57
N ARG A 130 15.06 6.61 9.20
CA ARG A 130 13.76 6.34 9.86
C ARG A 130 13.95 5.85 11.28
N GLU A 131 14.87 4.90 11.48
CA GLU A 131 15.26 4.42 12.80
C GLU A 131 15.76 5.59 13.68
N CYS A 132 16.60 6.48 13.14
CA CYS A 132 17.07 7.67 13.85
C CYS A 132 15.93 8.60 14.28
N LYS A 133 14.92 8.81 13.43
CA LYS A 133 13.74 9.62 13.79
C LYS A 133 12.91 8.96 14.89
N LEU A 134 12.70 7.65 14.82
CA LEU A 134 11.96 6.91 15.82
C LEU A 134 12.69 6.87 17.17
N TYR A 135 14.03 6.73 17.16
CA TYR A 135 14.84 6.89 18.38
C TYR A 135 14.72 8.31 18.95
N ASP A 136 14.82 9.35 18.11
CA ASP A 136 14.68 10.74 18.57
C ASP A 136 13.28 11.02 19.15
N GLU A 137 12.22 10.46 18.55
CA GLU A 137 10.86 10.57 19.06
C GLU A 137 10.66 9.80 20.38
N PHE A 138 11.29 8.63 20.52
CA PHE A 138 11.29 7.83 21.74
C PHE A 138 12.05 8.53 22.88
N ASP A 139 13.25 9.04 22.62
CA ASP A 139 14.06 9.77 23.60
C ASP A 139 13.35 11.04 24.09
N LYS A 140 12.63 11.72 23.19
CA LYS A 140 11.84 12.92 23.51
C LYS A 140 10.44 12.60 24.00
N PHE A 141 10.07 11.32 24.12
CA PHE A 141 8.71 10.94 24.47
C PHE A 141 8.41 11.33 25.91
N ALA A 142 7.52 12.31 26.07
CA ALA A 142 7.13 12.83 27.36
C ALA A 142 5.61 13.01 27.45
N TYR A 143 5.13 13.04 28.68
CA TYR A 143 3.75 13.39 28.99
C TYR A 143 3.45 14.83 28.54
N LYS A 144 2.36 15.00 27.80
CA LYS A 144 1.92 16.33 27.35
C LYS A 144 0.99 16.96 28.37
N LYS A 145 1.12 18.27 28.58
CA LYS A 145 0.19 19.02 29.44
C LYS A 145 -1.24 18.84 28.89
N GLU A 146 -2.18 18.52 29.77
CA GLU A 146 -3.60 18.24 29.46
C GLU A 146 -3.88 16.88 28.79
N GLU A 147 -2.89 16.00 28.65
CA GLU A 147 -3.07 14.64 28.13
C GLU A 147 -3.64 13.70 29.20
N SER A 148 -4.66 12.91 28.88
CA SER A 148 -5.12 11.85 29.79
C SER A 148 -4.14 10.67 29.80
N LEU A 149 -4.13 9.89 30.89
CA LEU A 149 -3.30 8.68 30.97
C LEU A 149 -3.59 7.70 29.82
N ARG A 150 -4.85 7.63 29.36
CA ARG A 150 -5.26 6.81 28.23
C ARG A 150 -4.62 7.29 26.92
N GLU A 151 -4.62 8.59 26.66
CA GLU A 151 -4.00 9.18 25.46
C GLU A 151 -2.49 9.01 25.47
N PHE A 152 -1.86 9.17 26.65
CA PHE A 152 -0.44 8.91 26.83
C PHE A 152 -0.07 7.46 26.48
N TYR A 153 -0.80 6.49 27.06
CA TYR A 153 -0.54 5.07 26.80
C TYR A 153 -0.78 4.74 25.32
N PHE A 154 -1.83 5.28 24.73
CA PHE A 154 -2.12 5.08 23.31
C PHE A 154 -1.01 5.60 22.41
N ARG A 155 -0.51 6.83 22.64
CA ARG A 155 0.64 7.41 21.92
C ARG A 155 1.89 6.57 22.09
N PHE A 156 2.16 6.08 23.29
CA PHE A 156 3.32 5.25 23.57
C PHE A 156 3.23 3.89 22.85
N SER A 157 2.06 3.24 22.88
CA SER A 157 1.84 1.98 22.16
C SER A 157 1.98 2.13 20.65
N LEU A 158 1.52 3.24 20.07
CA LEU A 158 1.73 3.53 18.64
C LEU A 158 3.21 3.64 18.31
N LEU A 159 3.97 4.42 19.09
CA LEU A 159 5.41 4.58 18.89
C LEU A 159 6.14 3.24 18.97
N LEU A 160 5.82 2.40 19.97
CA LEU A 160 6.41 1.06 20.07
C LEU A 160 6.06 0.15 18.89
N ASN A 161 4.82 0.23 18.38
CA ASN A 161 4.41 -0.53 17.21
C ASN A 161 5.21 -0.10 15.97
N ASP A 162 5.37 1.19 15.75
CA ASP A 162 6.16 1.73 14.65
C ASP A 162 7.64 1.31 14.75
N MET A 163 8.23 1.32 15.96
CA MET A 163 9.58 0.80 16.19
C MET A 163 9.71 -0.71 15.90
N ASN A 164 8.68 -1.50 16.23
CA ASN A 164 8.67 -2.95 15.98
C ASN A 164 8.61 -3.29 14.49
N ILE A 165 7.95 -2.47 13.65
CA ILE A 165 7.92 -2.65 12.19
C ILE A 165 9.35 -2.72 11.62
N TYR A 166 10.29 -1.99 12.22
CA TYR A 166 11.69 -1.93 11.78
C TYR A 166 12.62 -2.91 12.51
N ASN A 167 12.09 -3.73 13.45
CA ASN A 167 12.85 -4.58 14.37
C ASN A 167 13.90 -3.82 15.20
N MET A 168 13.57 -2.59 15.62
CA MET A 168 14.46 -1.79 16.45
C MET A 168 14.61 -2.42 17.85
N LYS A 169 15.84 -2.48 18.36
CA LYS A 169 16.10 -2.91 19.73
C LYS A 169 16.19 -1.68 20.63
N LEU A 170 15.37 -1.64 21.67
CA LEU A 170 15.54 -0.73 22.79
C LEU A 170 16.59 -1.37 23.70
N GLU A 171 17.85 -0.93 23.59
CA GLU A 171 18.87 -1.35 24.54
C GLU A 171 18.53 -0.74 25.90
N GLN A 172 18.44 -1.59 26.92
CA GLN A 172 18.28 -1.15 28.31
C GLN A 172 19.60 -0.50 28.74
N PHE A 173 19.56 0.79 29.06
CA PHE A 173 20.64 1.49 29.76
C PHE A 173 20.67 1.08 31.24
#